data_AF-A0A2H5RMK7-F1
#
_entry.id   AF-A0A2H5RMK7-F1
#
_cell.length_a   1.000
_cell.length_b   1.000
_cell.length_c   1.000
_cell.angle_alpha   90.00
_cell.angle_beta   90.00
_cell.angle_gamma   90.00
#
_symmetry.space_group_name_H-M   'P 1'
#
loop_
_entity.id
_entity.type
_entity.pdbx_description
1 polymer ?
#
loop_
_entity_poly.entity_id
_entity_poly.type
_entity_poly.pdbx_seq_one_letter_code
_entity_poly.pdbx_strand_id
1 'polypeptide(L)'
;MKNIPYDFKLLYRSNRDYGIDNNNFHKNCDNKGATIWVAKIKNSTQIIGGYNPLDWKGYGVWKPTTNSFIFNITDGKNISTSKVSYVNNKDRKYAVFCHYDDGPTMGNLYCHKNNKWSNKERFFGFAYSNIGIPMNFIVEDYEVFQIIKK
;
A
#
# COMPACT_ATOMS: atom_id res chain seq x y z
N MET A 1 -9.24 -26.73 -0.40
CA MET A 1 -8.85 -25.33 -0.10
C MET A 1 -7.88 -25.36 1.07
N LYS A 2 -6.75 -24.64 0.99
CA LYS A 2 -5.84 -24.49 2.14
C LYS A 2 -6.61 -23.79 3.26
N ASN A 3 -6.46 -24.26 4.50
CA ASN A 3 -7.00 -23.58 5.68
C ASN A 3 -6.30 -22.23 5.82
N ILE A 4 -6.95 -21.12 5.46
CA ILE A 4 -6.40 -19.76 5.57
C ILE A 4 -6.58 -19.32 7.03
N PRO A 5 -5.49 -19.12 7.80
CA PRO A 5 -5.55 -18.83 9.23
C PRO A 5 -5.89 -17.36 9.54
N TYR A 6 -6.35 -16.62 8.54
CA TYR A 6 -6.64 -15.19 8.63
C TYR A 6 -8.02 -14.87 8.06
N ASP A 7 -8.67 -13.89 8.68
CA ASP A 7 -9.83 -13.18 8.16
C ASP A 7 -9.43 -11.78 7.71
N PHE A 8 -10.16 -11.27 6.71
CA PHE A 8 -9.93 -9.95 6.13
C PHE A 8 -11.16 -9.08 6.37
N LYS A 9 -10.99 -8.00 7.14
CA LYS A 9 -12.06 -7.03 7.42
C LYS A 9 -11.81 -5.77 6.61
N LEU A 10 -12.75 -5.40 5.74
CA LEU A 10 -12.69 -4.13 5.01
C LEU A 10 -12.71 -2.96 6.01
N LEU A 11 -11.70 -2.08 5.92
CA LEU A 11 -11.59 -0.85 6.71
C LEU A 11 -11.95 0.37 5.88
N TYR A 12 -11.44 0.43 4.66
CA TYR A 12 -11.58 1.59 3.80
C TYR A 12 -11.68 1.16 2.34
N ARG A 13 -12.53 1.84 1.59
CA ARG A 13 -12.63 1.78 0.13
C ARG A 13 -12.68 3.21 -0.38
N SER A 14 -11.75 3.59 -1.26
CA SER A 14 -11.80 4.92 -1.86
C SER A 14 -13.03 5.08 -2.73
N ASN A 15 -13.65 6.24 -2.67
CA ASN A 15 -14.81 6.52 -3.49
C ASN A 15 -14.36 6.86 -4.92
N ARG A 16 -14.96 6.20 -5.93
CA ARG A 16 -14.65 6.45 -7.34
C ARG A 16 -15.09 7.84 -7.81
N ASP A 17 -16.15 8.38 -7.22
CA ASP A 17 -16.80 9.63 -7.64
C ASP A 17 -16.25 10.85 -6.92
N TYR A 18 -15.96 10.73 -5.61
CA TYR A 18 -15.46 11.84 -4.78
C TYR A 18 -13.94 11.83 -4.54
N GLY A 19 -13.23 10.80 -5.03
CA GLY A 19 -11.78 10.71 -5.01
C GLY A 19 -11.17 10.12 -3.73
N ILE A 20 -9.85 10.28 -3.59
CA ILE A 20 -9.08 9.78 -2.44
C ILE A 20 -9.17 10.78 -1.29
N ASP A 21 -9.80 10.33 -0.20
CA ASP A 21 -9.92 11.08 1.05
C ASP A 21 -9.04 10.44 2.14
N ASN A 22 -7.87 11.03 2.36
CA ASN A 22 -6.91 10.53 3.34
C ASN A 22 -7.39 10.73 4.79
N ASN A 23 -8.31 11.66 5.05
CA ASN A 23 -8.92 11.79 6.39
C ASN A 23 -9.79 10.57 6.70
N ASN A 24 -10.59 10.11 5.73
CA ASN A 24 -11.36 8.89 5.88
C ASN A 24 -10.48 7.64 5.92
N PHE A 25 -9.36 7.60 5.19
CA PHE A 25 -8.36 6.56 5.37
C PHE A 25 -7.87 6.50 6.82
N HIS A 26 -7.36 7.60 7.38
CA HIS A 26 -6.83 7.61 8.75
C HIS A 26 -7.89 7.31 9.80
N LYS A 27 -9.11 7.85 9.65
CA LYS A 27 -10.24 7.54 10.55
C LYS A 27 -10.50 6.04 10.66
N ASN A 28 -10.34 5.30 9.56
CA ASN A 28 -10.66 3.89 9.49
C ASN A 28 -9.44 2.95 9.69
N CYS A 29 -8.24 3.38 9.30
CA CYS A 29 -7.04 2.54 9.23
C CYS A 29 -6.05 2.75 10.38
N ASP A 30 -6.10 3.89 11.08
CA ASP A 30 -5.21 4.14 12.21
C ASP A 30 -5.52 3.19 13.38
N ASN A 31 -4.45 2.76 14.06
CA ASN A 31 -4.51 1.82 15.20
C ASN A 31 -5.17 0.47 14.90
N LYS A 32 -5.28 0.06 13.62
CA LYS A 32 -5.84 -1.25 13.24
C LYS A 32 -4.82 -2.39 13.18
N GLY A 33 -3.54 -2.08 13.37
CA GLY A 33 -2.46 -3.05 13.21
C GLY A 33 -2.35 -3.51 11.76
N ALA A 34 -2.01 -4.78 11.56
CA ALA A 34 -1.67 -5.32 10.25
C ALA A 34 -2.79 -5.14 9.20
N THR A 35 -2.40 -4.66 8.02
CA THR A 35 -3.31 -4.43 6.89
C THR A 35 -2.71 -4.90 5.58
N ILE A 36 -3.58 -5.27 4.65
CA ILE A 36 -3.25 -5.36 3.22
C ILE A 36 -4.10 -4.34 2.46
N TRP A 37 -3.49 -3.63 1.53
CA TRP A 37 -4.19 -2.70 0.65
C TRP A 37 -3.98 -3.10 -0.81
N VAL A 38 -4.99 -2.82 -1.63
CA VAL A 38 -5.05 -3.20 -3.05
C VAL A 38 -5.59 -2.02 -3.83
N ALA A 39 -4.93 -1.63 -4.92
CA ALA A 39 -5.31 -0.50 -5.76
C ALA A 39 -5.30 -0.87 -7.26
N LYS A 40 -6.30 -0.40 -7.99
CA LYS A 40 -6.40 -0.52 -9.44
C LYS A 40 -5.86 0.75 -10.10
N ILE A 41 -4.84 0.64 -10.95
CA ILE A 41 -4.35 1.80 -11.69
C ILE A 41 -5.37 2.17 -12.78
N LYS A 42 -5.73 3.47 -12.87
CA LYS A 42 -6.74 3.94 -13.82
C LYS A 42 -6.25 3.73 -15.26
N ASN A 43 -7.17 3.35 -16.14
CA ASN A 43 -6.91 3.05 -17.56
C ASN A 43 -5.84 1.96 -17.78
N SER A 44 -5.72 1.02 -16.83
CA SER A 44 -4.78 -0.08 -16.88
C SER A 44 -5.41 -1.38 -16.36
N THR A 45 -4.86 -2.51 -16.77
CA THR A 45 -5.15 -3.83 -16.17
C THR A 45 -4.41 -4.04 -14.85
N GLN A 46 -3.46 -3.15 -14.53
CA GLN A 46 -2.53 -3.29 -13.43
C GLN A 46 -3.21 -3.12 -12.06
N ILE A 47 -2.95 -4.07 -11.17
CA ILE A 47 -3.31 -4.02 -9.75
C ILE A 47 -2.02 -3.97 -8.94
N ILE A 48 -1.93 -3.03 -8.00
CA ILE A 48 -0.82 -2.90 -7.08
C ILE A 48 -1.31 -3.03 -5.64
N GLY A 49 -0.40 -3.20 -4.71
CA GLY A 49 -0.77 -3.19 -3.30
C GLY A 49 0.42 -3.41 -2.38
N GLY A 50 0.11 -3.60 -1.10
CA GLY A 50 1.12 -3.87 -0.11
C GLY A 50 0.55 -4.37 1.20
N TYR A 51 1.38 -5.10 1.92
CA TYR A 51 1.14 -5.56 3.27
C TYR A 51 1.94 -4.71 4.25
N ASN A 52 1.24 -4.07 5.19
CA ASN A 52 1.85 -3.38 6.32
C ASN A 52 1.58 -4.20 7.60
N PRO A 53 2.60 -4.75 8.27
CA PRO A 53 2.42 -5.48 9.53
C PRO A 53 2.20 -4.56 10.74
N LEU A 54 2.42 -3.26 10.59
CA LEU A 54 2.26 -2.23 11.61
C LEU A 54 0.93 -1.50 11.42
N ASP A 55 0.73 -0.40 12.15
CA ASP A 55 -0.40 0.51 11.97
C ASP A 55 -0.03 1.75 11.12
N TRP A 56 -1.04 2.54 10.73
CA TRP A 56 -0.89 3.74 9.88
C TRP A 56 -0.83 5.08 10.63
N LYS A 57 -0.99 5.08 11.97
CA LYS A 57 -0.99 6.32 12.75
C LYS A 57 0.39 6.95 12.75
N GLY A 58 0.48 8.23 12.40
CA GLY A 58 1.73 8.97 12.44
C GLY A 58 1.60 10.39 11.89
N TYR A 59 2.57 11.23 12.24
CA TYR A 59 2.66 12.62 11.80
C TYR A 59 4.00 12.85 11.10
N GLY A 60 4.14 12.33 9.88
CA GLY A 60 5.37 12.44 9.09
C GLY A 60 6.51 11.56 9.59
N VAL A 61 6.19 10.32 9.97
CA VAL A 61 7.14 9.38 10.59
C VAL A 61 7.32 8.15 9.71
N TRP A 62 8.57 7.70 9.61
CA TRP A 62 8.89 6.39 9.05
C TRP A 62 8.87 5.31 10.13
N LYS A 63 8.21 4.19 9.84
CA LYS A 63 8.13 3.04 10.72
C LYS A 63 8.99 1.89 10.17
N PRO A 64 9.99 1.41 10.94
CA PRO A 64 10.87 0.35 10.51
C PRO A 64 10.18 -1.02 10.54
N THR A 65 10.35 -1.83 9.50
CA THR A 65 9.96 -3.24 9.49
C THR A 65 10.69 -4.00 8.39
N THR A 66 10.88 -5.30 8.56
CA THR A 66 11.36 -6.23 7.53
C THR A 66 10.26 -7.15 7.01
N ASN A 67 9.08 -7.09 7.63
CA ASN A 67 7.99 -8.04 7.40
C ASN A 67 6.90 -7.48 6.47
N SER A 68 7.10 -6.30 5.89
CA SER A 68 6.20 -5.75 4.86
C SER A 68 6.64 -6.16 3.45
N PHE A 69 5.70 -6.08 2.52
CA PHE A 69 5.97 -6.26 1.10
C PHE A 69 5.03 -5.40 0.26
N ILE A 70 5.45 -5.07 -0.96
CA ILE A 70 4.60 -4.51 -2.01
C ILE A 70 4.47 -5.50 -3.15
N PHE A 71 3.38 -5.42 -3.91
CA PHE A 71 3.16 -6.27 -5.07
C PHE A 71 2.62 -5.49 -6.27
N ASN A 72 2.82 -6.08 -7.44
CA ASN A 72 2.36 -5.59 -8.72
C ASN A 72 1.88 -6.77 -9.57
N ILE A 73 0.63 -6.73 -10.02
CA ILE A 73 0.02 -7.68 -10.95
C ILE A 73 -0.24 -6.90 -12.23
N THR A 74 0.53 -7.14 -13.30
CA THR A 74 0.42 -6.34 -14.52
C THR A 74 -0.89 -6.59 -15.28
N ASP A 75 -1.45 -7.80 -15.16
CA ASP A 75 -2.81 -8.11 -15.57
C ASP A 75 -3.60 -8.65 -14.37
N GLY A 76 -4.48 -7.83 -13.81
CA GLY A 76 -5.32 -8.18 -12.66
C GLY A 76 -6.22 -9.41 -12.87
N LYS A 77 -6.41 -9.89 -14.10
CA LYS A 77 -7.10 -11.16 -14.40
C LYS A 77 -6.17 -12.36 -14.43
N ASN A 78 -4.86 -12.14 -14.46
CA ASN A 78 -3.83 -13.16 -14.55
C ASN A 78 -2.79 -13.03 -13.42
N ILE A 79 -3.03 -13.76 -12.33
CA ILE A 79 -2.16 -13.75 -11.16
C ILE A 79 -0.73 -14.24 -11.43
N SER A 80 -0.47 -15.00 -12.51
CA SER A 80 0.89 -15.43 -12.86
C SER A 80 1.80 -14.24 -13.23
N THR A 81 1.20 -13.09 -13.53
CA THR A 81 1.93 -11.85 -13.78
C THR A 81 2.37 -11.11 -12.51
N SER A 82 2.06 -11.66 -11.33
CA SER A 82 2.38 -11.03 -10.05
C SER A 82 3.90 -10.99 -9.82
N LYS A 83 4.37 -9.82 -9.37
CA LYS A 83 5.70 -9.59 -8.83
C LYS A 83 5.57 -9.05 -7.42
N VAL A 84 6.43 -9.51 -6.51
CA VAL A 84 6.43 -9.11 -5.10
C VAL A 84 7.83 -8.59 -4.76
N SER A 85 7.89 -7.50 -3.99
CA SER A 85 9.12 -7.02 -3.39
C SER A 85 8.97 -6.96 -1.87
N TYR A 86 9.92 -7.57 -1.19
CA TYR A 86 10.07 -7.50 0.27
C TYR A 86 11.03 -6.36 0.63
N VAL A 87 10.95 -5.92 1.88
CA VAL A 87 11.83 -4.86 2.38
C VAL A 87 13.30 -5.25 2.31
N ASN A 88 14.13 -4.39 1.73
CA ASN A 88 15.57 -4.47 1.85
C ASN A 88 15.99 -4.16 3.29
N ASN A 89 16.64 -5.10 3.97
CA ASN A 89 17.05 -4.96 5.37
C ASN A 89 17.92 -3.71 5.63
N LYS A 90 18.75 -3.29 4.66
CA LYS A 90 19.58 -2.07 4.78
C LYS A 90 18.73 -0.79 4.88
N ASP A 91 17.59 -0.78 4.21
CA ASP A 91 16.69 0.37 4.08
C ASP A 91 15.39 0.19 4.89
N ARG A 92 15.35 -0.80 5.80
CA ARG A 92 14.16 -1.16 6.59
C ARG A 92 13.55 0.00 7.37
N LYS A 93 14.35 1.00 7.72
CA LYS A 93 13.91 2.21 8.43
C LYS A 93 12.97 3.09 7.61
N TYR A 94 12.88 2.86 6.29
CA TYR A 94 12.01 3.57 5.37
C TYR A 94 10.93 2.66 4.76
N ALA A 95 10.50 1.62 5.48
CA ALA A 95 9.56 0.63 4.95
C ALA A 95 8.12 1.15 4.84
N VAL A 96 7.64 1.90 5.84
CA VAL A 96 6.27 2.43 5.90
C VAL A 96 6.33 3.88 6.33
N PHE A 97 5.67 4.78 5.62
CA PHE A 97 5.56 6.20 5.98
C PHE A 97 4.14 6.49 6.44
N CYS A 98 4.02 7.16 7.58
CA CYS A 98 2.74 7.53 8.17
C CYS A 98 2.67 9.06 8.29
N HIS A 99 1.80 9.68 7.51
CA HIS A 99 1.55 11.11 7.49
C HIS A 99 0.07 11.37 7.25
N TYR A 100 -0.52 12.31 7.99
CA TYR A 100 -1.98 12.56 7.99
C TYR A 100 -2.56 12.93 6.61
N ASP A 101 -1.74 13.53 5.73
CA ASP A 101 -2.12 13.86 4.35
C ASP A 101 -1.89 12.73 3.34
N ASP A 102 -1.41 11.56 3.76
CA ASP A 102 -1.06 10.45 2.88
C ASP A 102 -1.92 9.20 3.19
N GLY A 103 -2.26 8.44 2.15
CA GLY A 103 -2.85 7.11 2.30
C GLY A 103 -1.75 6.06 2.55
N PRO A 104 -1.90 4.83 2.04
CA PRO A 104 -0.89 3.79 2.22
C PRO A 104 0.40 4.15 1.48
N THR A 105 1.43 4.58 2.23
CA THR A 105 2.77 4.90 1.72
C THR A 105 3.82 3.92 2.22
N MET A 106 4.55 3.29 1.29
CA MET A 106 5.53 2.25 1.57
C MET A 106 6.79 2.45 0.73
N GLY A 107 7.90 2.79 1.39
CA GLY A 107 9.16 3.12 0.70
C GLY A 107 8.95 4.23 -0.32
N ASN A 108 9.28 3.96 -1.58
CA ASN A 108 9.17 4.96 -2.65
C ASN A 108 7.76 5.12 -3.21
N LEU A 109 6.82 4.25 -2.82
CA LEU A 109 5.42 4.26 -3.25
C LEU A 109 4.58 5.14 -2.32
N TYR A 110 4.22 6.33 -2.80
CA TYR A 110 3.46 7.34 -2.08
C TYR A 110 2.04 7.44 -2.62
N CYS A 111 1.08 7.45 -1.69
CA CYS A 111 -0.33 7.77 -1.92
C CYS A 111 -0.61 9.18 -1.39
N HIS A 112 -0.30 10.23 -2.17
CA HIS A 112 -0.56 11.60 -1.73
C HIS A 112 -2.01 12.02 -1.97
N LYS A 113 -2.39 13.15 -1.36
CA LYS A 113 -3.68 13.82 -1.57
C LYS A 113 -4.07 13.98 -3.05
N ASN A 114 -5.37 14.04 -3.30
CA ASN A 114 -5.96 14.23 -4.64
C ASN A 114 -5.58 13.14 -5.63
N ASN A 115 -5.42 11.90 -5.15
CA ASN A 115 -5.14 10.73 -5.99
C ASN A 115 -3.83 10.83 -6.78
N LYS A 116 -2.82 11.54 -6.24
CA LYS A 116 -1.50 11.68 -6.87
C LYS A 116 -0.56 10.60 -6.35
N TRP A 117 -0.53 9.45 -7.02
CA TRP A 117 0.38 8.37 -6.65
C TRP A 117 1.73 8.53 -7.33
N SER A 118 2.79 8.13 -6.63
CA SER A 118 4.13 8.08 -7.21
C SER A 118 4.97 6.93 -6.67
N ASN A 119 5.79 6.34 -7.53
CA ASN A 119 6.83 5.36 -7.17
C ASN A 119 8.18 5.86 -7.69
N LYS A 120 8.73 6.87 -7.03
CA LYS A 120 9.96 7.55 -7.46
C LYS A 120 11.05 7.40 -6.41
N GLU A 121 12.28 7.26 -6.88
CA GLU A 121 13.46 7.28 -6.01
C GLU A 121 13.51 8.60 -5.22
N ARG A 122 13.89 8.48 -3.95
CA ARG A 122 14.07 9.60 -3.01
C ARG A 122 15.40 9.40 -2.28
N PHE A 123 15.87 10.42 -1.56
CA PHE A 123 17.17 10.46 -0.87
C PHE A 123 17.45 9.36 0.19
N PHE A 124 16.52 8.42 0.38
CA PHE A 124 16.51 7.44 1.44
C PHE A 124 16.77 6.00 0.97
N GLY A 125 17.09 5.79 -0.31
CA GLY A 125 17.39 4.47 -0.89
C GLY A 125 16.15 3.71 -1.39
N PHE A 126 16.30 2.39 -1.60
CA PHE A 126 15.25 1.53 -2.14
C PHE A 126 14.82 0.51 -1.09
N ALA A 127 13.90 0.93 -0.21
CA ALA A 127 13.26 0.03 0.74
C ALA A 127 12.59 -1.17 0.05
N TYR A 128 12.09 -0.98 -1.17
CA TYR A 128 11.56 -2.04 -2.03
C TYR A 128 12.18 -1.96 -3.42
N SER A 129 12.43 -3.12 -4.03
CA SER A 129 12.95 -3.25 -5.39
C SER A 129 11.91 -2.83 -6.43
N ASN A 130 12.37 -2.43 -7.62
CA ASN A 130 11.49 -2.11 -8.73
C ASN A 130 10.79 -3.38 -9.27
N ILE A 131 9.47 -3.44 -9.10
CA ILE A 131 8.61 -4.53 -9.60
C ILE A 131 7.72 -4.09 -10.76
N GLY A 132 8.00 -2.95 -11.39
CA GLY A 132 7.25 -2.43 -12.55
C GLY A 132 6.03 -1.57 -12.20
N ILE A 133 6.00 -0.95 -11.02
CA ILE A 133 4.99 0.06 -10.67
C ILE A 133 5.40 1.39 -11.33
N PRO A 134 4.51 2.06 -12.10
CA PRO A 134 4.82 3.31 -12.79
C PRO A 134 5.27 4.43 -11.83
N MET A 135 6.09 5.35 -12.33
CA MET A 135 6.65 6.43 -11.50
C MET A 135 5.58 7.43 -11.03
N ASN A 136 4.61 7.78 -11.87
CA ASN A 136 3.48 8.64 -11.53
C ASN A 136 2.21 8.05 -12.14
N PHE A 137 1.13 8.00 -11.36
CA PHE A 137 -0.14 7.45 -11.81
C PHE A 137 -1.28 7.93 -10.91
N ILE A 138 -2.50 7.63 -11.32
CA ILE A 138 -3.71 7.79 -10.52
C ILE A 138 -4.42 6.43 -10.45
N VAL A 139 -5.12 6.15 -9.37
CA VAL A 139 -5.87 4.89 -9.22
C VAL A 139 -7.36 5.12 -9.52
N GLU A 140 -8.03 4.10 -10.02
CA GLU A 140 -9.50 4.08 -10.16
C GLU A 140 -10.14 3.97 -8.78
N ASP A 141 -9.66 3.02 -7.99
CA ASP A 141 -10.03 2.79 -6.60
C ASP A 141 -8.93 2.01 -5.87
N TYR A 142 -8.97 2.07 -4.53
CA TYR A 142 -8.20 1.20 -3.65
C TYR A 142 -9.00 0.81 -2.42
N GLU A 143 -8.67 -0.36 -1.88
CA GLU A 143 -9.27 -0.94 -0.70
C GLU A 143 -8.19 -1.27 0.34
N VAL A 144 -8.56 -1.22 1.61
CA VAL A 144 -7.70 -1.56 2.74
C VAL A 144 -8.44 -2.54 3.62
N PHE A 145 -7.79 -3.67 3.90
CA PHE A 145 -8.32 -4.74 4.74
C PHE A 145 -7.42 -4.92 5.96
N GLN A 146 -8.03 -4.97 7.14
CA GLN A 146 -7.38 -5.46 8.35
C GLN A 146 -7.18 -6.97 8.24
N ILE A 147 -6.02 -7.45 8.67
CA ILE A 147 -5.71 -8.87 8.77
C ILE A 147 -5.90 -9.31 10.22
N ILE A 148 -6.82 -10.25 10.43
CA ILE A 148 -7.19 -10.76 11.75
C ILE A 148 -6.83 -12.24 11.80
N LYS A 149 -6.05 -12.67 12.79
CA LYS A 149 -5.73 -14.09 12.99
C LYS A 149 -6.96 -14.81 13.57
N LYS A 150 -7.29 -15.98 13.03
CA LYS A 150 -8.33 -16.88 13.57
C LYS A 150 -7.88 -17.55 14.87
#